data_AF-A0A1G7HCC0-F1
#
_entry.id   AF-A0A1G7HCC0-F1
#
_cell.length_a   1.000
_cell.length_b   1.000
_cell.length_c   1.000
_cell.angle_alpha   90.00
_cell.angle_beta   90.00
_cell.angle_gamma   90.00
#
_symmetry.space_group_name_H-M   'P 1'
#
loop_
_entity.id
_entity.type
_entity.pdbx_description
1 polymer ?
#
loop_
_entity_poly.entity_id
_entity_poly.type
_entity_poly.pdbx_seq_one_letter_code
_entity_poly.pdbx_strand_id
1 'polypeptide(L)'
;MKFFQLEDRTVLKERFVELPAVSEILDELNGGQMSTERIGRLIAFHTDSKAIDSGTFKTYGRVYANWIDYLRLGFAGNETLYSEKPPDTERNQRRGPKDESSGYPKVRPELVFEALPMIDAGIESSTELAEHFDFSDSYASKLLSTCYSLGIAEKDAGDVVLTEFGEKVLRASDEERKQLIRDALWNVNLVQEYCELAPNEEFRNQELMAEVNDEYDKGWSESTVSTKAKRLYQWFIYSGLFVEVKKGILIPHASSDGSQNGDGQESMNRYV
;
A
#
# COMPACT_ATOMS: atom_id res chain seq x y z
N MET A 1 -15.15 -34.04 6.46
CA MET A 1 -14.77 -32.85 5.67
C MET A 1 -13.33 -32.53 6.03
N LYS A 2 -12.38 -32.77 5.11
CA LYS A 2 -10.94 -32.59 5.38
C LYS A 2 -10.59 -31.12 5.18
N PHE A 3 -10.16 -30.45 6.26
CA PHE A 3 -9.51 -29.15 6.18
C PHE A 3 -8.19 -29.33 5.43
N PHE A 4 -8.02 -28.68 4.28
CA PHE A 4 -6.73 -28.56 3.63
C PHE A 4 -5.89 -27.56 4.43
N GLN A 5 -4.96 -28.05 5.25
CA GLN A 5 -3.90 -27.21 5.82
C GLN A 5 -2.96 -26.76 4.69
N LEU A 6 -2.88 -25.44 4.51
CA LEU A 6 -2.01 -24.70 3.59
C LEU A 6 -0.50 -24.77 3.96
N GLU A 7 -0.03 -25.88 4.52
CA GLU A 7 1.36 -26.03 4.98
C GLU A 7 2.24 -26.96 4.15
N ASP A 8 1.70 -27.65 3.14
CA ASP A 8 2.52 -28.53 2.29
C ASP A 8 3.25 -27.75 1.19
N ARG A 9 4.24 -26.94 1.60
CA ARG A 9 5.13 -26.21 0.68
C ARG A 9 6.01 -27.15 -0.14
N THR A 10 6.07 -28.44 0.19
CA THR A 10 6.90 -29.44 -0.48
C THR A 10 6.48 -29.59 -1.94
N VAL A 11 5.18 -29.78 -2.19
CA VAL A 11 4.61 -29.93 -3.54
C VAL A 11 4.86 -28.66 -4.36
N LEU A 12 4.68 -27.49 -3.75
CA LEU A 12 4.90 -26.20 -4.41
C LEU A 12 6.38 -25.97 -4.74
N LYS A 13 7.28 -26.39 -3.84
CA LYS A 13 8.73 -26.32 -4.04
C LYS A 13 9.17 -27.22 -5.20
N GLU A 14 8.70 -28.46 -5.24
CA GLU A 14 8.99 -29.41 -6.33
C GLU A 14 8.53 -28.85 -7.69
N ARG A 15 7.28 -28.36 -7.77
CA ARG A 15 6.75 -27.74 -8.99
C ARG A 15 7.48 -26.47 -9.40
N PHE A 16 7.92 -25.67 -8.44
CA PHE A 16 8.65 -24.44 -8.72
C PHE A 16 10.03 -24.72 -9.31
N VAL A 17 10.74 -25.74 -8.82
CA VAL A 17 12.06 -26.14 -9.35
C VAL A 17 11.96 -26.67 -10.79
N GLU A 18 10.82 -27.23 -11.18
CA GLU A 18 10.54 -27.68 -12.56
C GLU A 18 10.28 -26.52 -13.55
N LEU A 19 10.09 -25.29 -13.08
CA LEU A 19 9.82 -24.16 -13.97
C LEU A 19 11.06 -23.78 -14.82
N PRO A 20 10.85 -23.27 -16.05
CA PRO A 20 11.94 -22.79 -16.90
C PRO A 20 12.86 -21.81 -16.16
N ALA A 21 14.17 -21.92 -16.41
CA ALA A 21 15.24 -21.16 -15.76
C ALA A 21 15.47 -21.41 -14.26
N VAL A 22 14.56 -22.02 -13.49
CA VAL A 22 14.69 -22.10 -12.03
C VAL A 22 15.86 -22.98 -11.61
N SER A 23 16.06 -24.12 -12.25
CA SER A 23 17.23 -24.98 -11.98
C SER A 23 18.54 -24.22 -12.23
N GLU A 24 18.66 -23.53 -13.36
CA GLU A 24 19.84 -22.74 -13.71
C GLU A 24 20.07 -21.58 -12.73
N ILE A 25 19.01 -20.92 -12.28
CA ILE A 25 19.10 -19.88 -11.23
C ILE A 25 19.65 -20.47 -9.93
N LEU A 26 19.16 -21.63 -9.51
CA LEU A 26 19.62 -22.28 -8.27
C LEU A 26 21.06 -22.79 -8.39
N ASP A 27 21.44 -23.30 -9.55
CA ASP A 27 22.81 -23.75 -9.85
C ASP A 27 23.78 -22.56 -9.86
N GLU A 28 23.44 -21.45 -10.52
CA GLU A 28 24.25 -20.22 -10.52
C GLU A 28 24.29 -19.53 -9.14
N LEU A 29 23.24 -19.70 -8.32
CA LEU A 29 23.20 -19.15 -6.96
C LEU A 29 24.15 -19.89 -6.01
N ASN A 30 24.49 -21.16 -6.28
CA ASN A 30 25.20 -22.05 -5.36
C ASN A 30 26.52 -21.44 -4.81
N GLY A 31 26.52 -21.10 -3.51
CA GLY A 31 27.65 -20.49 -2.80
C GLY A 31 27.89 -19.00 -3.09
N GLY A 32 27.00 -18.34 -3.84
CA GLY A 32 27.14 -16.95 -4.25
C GLY A 32 25.90 -16.09 -4.04
N GLN A 33 25.84 -15.01 -4.83
CA GLN A 33 24.73 -14.06 -4.88
C GLN A 33 24.40 -13.72 -6.33
N MET A 34 23.15 -13.37 -6.61
CA MET A 34 22.66 -13.06 -7.95
C MET A 34 21.73 -11.85 -7.92
N SER A 35 21.90 -10.90 -8.84
CA SER A 35 21.00 -9.75 -8.94
C SER A 35 19.64 -10.14 -9.53
N THR A 36 18.59 -9.41 -9.15
CA THR A 36 17.24 -9.59 -9.73
C THR A 36 17.25 -9.38 -11.24
N GLU A 37 18.05 -8.44 -11.76
CA GLU A 37 18.17 -8.28 -13.21
C GLU A 37 18.72 -9.55 -13.89
N ARG A 38 19.73 -10.21 -13.31
CA ARG A 38 20.28 -11.47 -13.84
C ARG A 38 19.23 -12.58 -13.83
N ILE A 39 18.51 -12.74 -12.73
CA ILE A 39 17.38 -13.69 -12.61
C ILE A 39 16.36 -13.42 -13.73
N GLY A 40 15.98 -12.16 -13.92
CA GLY A 40 15.04 -11.74 -14.95
C GLY A 40 15.47 -12.08 -16.37
N ARG A 41 16.77 -11.94 -16.66
CA ARG A 41 17.35 -12.30 -17.97
C ARG A 41 17.31 -13.80 -18.21
N LEU A 42 17.62 -14.62 -17.21
CA LEU A 42 17.54 -16.08 -17.31
C LEU A 42 16.09 -16.53 -17.59
N ILE A 43 15.12 -15.98 -16.85
CA ILE A 43 13.69 -16.27 -17.10
C ILE A 43 13.30 -15.87 -18.52
N ALA A 44 13.64 -14.65 -18.94
CA ALA A 44 13.26 -14.16 -20.26
C ALA A 44 13.85 -15.02 -21.38
N PHE A 45 15.09 -15.49 -21.20
CA PHE A 45 15.76 -16.39 -22.14
C PHE A 45 15.04 -17.74 -22.28
N HIS A 46 14.56 -18.33 -21.19
CA HIS A 46 13.92 -19.65 -21.19
C HIS A 46 12.40 -19.66 -21.43
N THR A 47 11.75 -18.49 -21.46
CA THR A 47 10.28 -18.38 -21.56
C THR A 47 9.79 -17.73 -22.87
N ASP A 48 10.65 -17.66 -23.89
CA ASP A 48 10.37 -16.96 -25.17
C ASP A 48 9.86 -15.52 -24.98
N SER A 49 10.23 -14.89 -23.86
CA SER A 49 9.76 -13.55 -23.50
C SER A 49 10.40 -12.51 -24.41
N LYS A 50 9.58 -11.61 -24.97
CA LYS A 50 10.06 -10.47 -25.78
C LYS A 50 10.60 -9.31 -24.92
N ALA A 51 10.91 -9.55 -23.65
CA ALA A 51 11.48 -8.53 -22.77
C ALA A 51 12.87 -8.11 -23.26
N ILE A 52 13.07 -6.80 -23.43
CA ILE A 52 14.31 -6.22 -23.95
C ILE A 52 14.94 -5.16 -23.04
N ASP A 53 14.23 -4.70 -22.00
CA ASP A 53 14.69 -3.63 -21.13
C ASP A 53 14.99 -4.11 -19.68
N SER A 54 15.94 -3.43 -19.03
CA SER A 54 16.40 -3.74 -17.67
C SER A 54 15.28 -3.64 -16.62
N GLY A 55 14.31 -2.74 -16.80
CA GLY A 55 13.18 -2.59 -15.87
C GLY A 55 12.27 -3.81 -15.85
N THR A 56 11.97 -4.36 -17.04
CA THR A 56 11.19 -5.59 -17.19
C THR A 56 11.95 -6.80 -16.61
N PHE A 57 13.26 -6.91 -16.84
CA PHE A 57 14.07 -7.97 -16.23
C PHE A 57 14.08 -7.90 -14.70
N LYS A 58 14.29 -6.71 -14.12
CA LYS A 58 14.22 -6.53 -12.65
C LYS A 58 12.87 -6.93 -12.08
N THR A 59 11.78 -6.68 -12.81
CA THR A 59 10.43 -7.05 -12.40
C THR A 59 10.26 -8.57 -12.32
N TYR A 60 10.60 -9.30 -13.38
CA TYR A 60 10.53 -10.78 -13.38
C TYR A 60 11.47 -11.38 -12.34
N GLY A 61 12.69 -10.87 -12.26
CA GLY A 61 13.67 -11.37 -11.31
C GLY A 61 13.28 -11.15 -9.86
N ARG A 62 12.63 -10.02 -9.54
CA ARG A 62 12.11 -9.76 -8.19
C ARG A 62 11.00 -10.74 -7.82
N VAL A 63 10.12 -11.09 -8.77
CA VAL A 63 9.07 -12.09 -8.55
C VAL A 63 9.69 -13.45 -8.22
N TYR A 64 10.65 -13.91 -9.01
CA TYR A 64 11.29 -15.21 -8.80
C TYR A 64 12.19 -15.23 -7.56
N ALA A 65 12.92 -14.16 -7.25
CA ALA A 65 13.71 -14.05 -6.02
C ALA A 65 12.81 -14.19 -4.77
N ASN A 66 11.63 -13.58 -4.77
CA ASN A 66 10.67 -13.71 -3.68
C ASN A 66 10.11 -15.13 -3.56
N TRP A 67 9.88 -15.84 -4.67
CA TRP A 67 9.45 -17.24 -4.64
C TRP A 67 10.54 -18.17 -4.11
N ILE A 68 11.80 -17.95 -4.52
CA ILE A 68 12.96 -18.69 -4.02
C ILE A 68 13.11 -18.51 -2.51
N ASP A 69 12.96 -17.28 -2.00
CA ASP A 69 12.97 -16.98 -0.56
C ASP A 69 11.79 -17.65 0.17
N TYR A 70 10.58 -17.49 -0.34
CA TYR A 70 9.36 -18.09 0.22
C TYR A 70 9.45 -19.61 0.36
N LEU A 71 10.06 -20.28 -0.62
CA LEU A 71 10.25 -21.73 -0.68
C LEU A 71 11.52 -22.22 0.03
N ARG A 72 12.26 -21.31 0.70
CA ARG A 72 13.50 -21.59 1.42
C ARG A 72 14.56 -22.26 0.52
N LEU A 73 14.73 -21.72 -0.68
CA LEU A 73 15.72 -22.13 -1.68
C LEU A 73 16.90 -21.13 -1.78
N GLY A 74 16.77 -19.96 -1.15
CA GLY A 74 17.74 -18.88 -1.07
C GLY A 74 17.17 -17.75 -0.23
N PHE A 75 17.83 -16.59 -0.14
CA PHE A 75 17.42 -15.44 0.67
C PHE A 75 17.39 -14.18 -0.20
N ALA A 76 16.24 -13.51 -0.31
CA ALA A 76 16.10 -12.30 -1.12
C ALA A 76 16.34 -11.02 -0.29
N GLY A 77 17.07 -10.05 -0.86
CA GLY A 77 17.30 -8.75 -0.23
C GLY A 77 17.88 -7.72 -1.21
N ASN A 78 17.41 -6.47 -1.15
CA ASN A 78 17.93 -5.32 -1.93
C ASN A 78 18.37 -5.64 -3.37
N GLU A 79 17.40 -6.04 -4.20
CA GLU A 79 17.63 -6.41 -5.61
C GLU A 79 18.63 -7.55 -5.84
N THR A 80 18.92 -8.34 -4.81
CA THR A 80 19.88 -9.44 -4.81
C THR A 80 19.28 -10.68 -4.15
N LEU A 81 19.68 -11.85 -4.61
CA LEU A 81 19.34 -13.16 -4.08
C LEU A 81 20.63 -13.80 -3.58
N TYR A 82 20.62 -14.36 -2.38
CA TYR A 82 21.78 -14.95 -1.71
C TYR A 82 21.55 -16.44 -1.49
N SER A 83 22.60 -17.25 -1.62
CA SER A 83 22.56 -18.68 -1.29
C SER A 83 22.44 -18.93 0.21
N GLU A 84 23.13 -18.11 1.01
CA GLU A 84 23.14 -18.20 2.47
C GLU A 84 22.57 -16.92 3.08
N LYS A 85 22.03 -17.04 4.31
CA LYS A 85 21.46 -15.90 5.03
C LYS A 85 22.59 -14.91 5.35
N PRO A 86 22.58 -13.68 4.83
CA PRO A 86 23.65 -12.71 5.11
C PRO A 86 23.68 -12.36 6.61
N PRO A 87 24.87 -12.17 7.20
CA PRO A 87 25.03 -11.93 8.64
C PRO A 87 24.30 -10.69 9.18
N ASP A 88 23.96 -9.71 8.33
CA ASP A 88 23.23 -8.48 8.70
C ASP A 88 21.71 -8.50 8.38
N THR A 89 21.12 -9.66 8.08
CA THR A 89 19.68 -9.76 7.79
C THR A 89 18.82 -10.10 9.01
N GLU A 90 18.84 -9.23 10.02
CA GLU A 90 17.68 -9.06 10.91
C GLU A 90 16.61 -8.11 10.28
N ARG A 91 16.93 -7.42 9.18
CA ARG A 91 16.05 -6.37 8.61
C ARG A 91 14.95 -6.81 7.63
N ASN A 92 14.89 -8.06 7.16
CA ASN A 92 13.89 -8.49 6.16
C ASN A 92 12.80 -9.46 6.67
N GLN A 93 12.74 -9.76 7.98
CA GLN A 93 11.69 -10.63 8.55
C GLN A 93 10.35 -9.91 8.84
N ARG A 94 10.07 -8.78 8.17
CA ARG A 94 8.74 -8.15 8.15
C ARG A 94 8.09 -8.12 6.76
N ARG A 95 8.48 -9.00 5.85
CA ARG A 95 7.61 -9.36 4.72
C ARG A 95 6.88 -10.64 5.08
N GLY A 96 5.86 -10.46 5.90
CA GLY A 96 4.76 -11.41 5.98
C GLY A 96 4.13 -11.62 4.59
N PRO A 97 3.10 -12.48 4.50
CA PRO A 97 2.26 -12.56 3.30
C PRO A 97 1.90 -11.13 2.88
N LYS A 98 1.79 -10.85 1.57
CA LYS A 98 1.23 -9.58 1.06
C LYS A 98 0.06 -9.22 1.96
N ASP A 99 0.27 -8.23 2.82
CA ASP A 99 -0.79 -7.72 3.66
C ASP A 99 -1.79 -7.14 2.66
N GLU A 100 -2.91 -7.85 2.48
CA GLU A 100 -4.11 -7.32 1.86
C GLU A 100 -4.59 -6.05 2.60
N SER A 101 -4.00 -5.76 3.78
CA SER A 101 -4.14 -4.56 4.60
C SER A 101 -3.15 -3.41 4.30
N SER A 102 -2.14 -3.56 3.43
CA SER A 102 -1.21 -2.45 3.09
C SER A 102 -1.78 -1.44 2.07
N GLY A 103 -3.11 -1.31 2.06
CA GLY A 103 -3.83 -0.32 1.28
C GLY A 103 -3.59 1.08 1.83
N TYR A 104 -3.59 2.07 0.95
CA TYR A 104 -3.73 3.48 1.30
C TYR A 104 -4.73 4.06 0.30
N PRO A 105 -5.44 5.15 0.63
CA PRO A 105 -6.42 5.69 -0.29
C PRO A 105 -5.73 6.27 -1.55
N LYS A 106 -6.18 5.81 -2.72
CA LYS A 106 -5.54 6.09 -4.03
C LYS A 106 -6.29 7.09 -4.89
N VAL A 107 -7.56 7.36 -4.57
CA VAL A 107 -8.42 8.34 -5.22
C VAL A 107 -8.81 9.43 -4.23
N ARG A 108 -9.30 10.58 -4.71
CA ARG A 108 -9.71 11.70 -3.86
C ARG A 108 -11.01 11.40 -3.10
N PRO A 109 -11.25 12.01 -1.93
CA PRO A 109 -12.45 11.76 -1.11
C PRO A 109 -13.76 11.93 -1.88
N GLU A 110 -13.88 12.98 -2.69
CA GLU A 110 -15.12 13.34 -3.39
C GLU A 110 -15.59 12.22 -4.32
N LEU A 111 -14.65 11.58 -5.02
CA LEU A 111 -14.96 10.46 -5.92
C LEU A 111 -15.38 9.20 -5.17
N VAL A 112 -14.86 8.96 -3.98
CA VAL A 112 -15.33 7.85 -3.15
C VAL A 112 -16.78 8.08 -2.78
N PHE A 113 -17.11 9.29 -2.33
CA PHE A 113 -18.48 9.64 -1.90
C PHE A 113 -19.48 9.63 -3.05
N GLU A 114 -19.08 10.10 -4.24
CA GLU A 114 -19.89 10.02 -5.46
C GLU A 114 -20.19 8.57 -5.86
N ALA A 115 -19.28 7.63 -5.58
CA ALA A 115 -19.45 6.21 -5.92
C ALA A 115 -20.25 5.41 -4.90
N LEU A 116 -20.40 5.87 -3.64
CA LEU A 116 -21.09 5.11 -2.59
C LEU A 116 -22.53 4.71 -2.95
N PRO A 117 -23.38 5.58 -3.51
CA PRO A 117 -24.75 5.19 -3.87
C PRO A 117 -24.80 4.07 -4.91
N MET A 118 -23.80 4.00 -5.79
CA MET A 118 -23.72 2.93 -6.79
C MET A 118 -23.28 1.61 -6.14
N ILE A 119 -22.29 1.66 -5.25
CA ILE A 119 -21.84 0.47 -4.50
C ILE A 119 -22.98 -0.05 -3.60
N ASP A 120 -23.76 0.84 -2.99
CA ASP A 120 -24.96 0.48 -2.20
C ASP A 120 -26.04 -0.21 -3.04
N ALA A 121 -26.19 0.19 -4.31
CA ALA A 121 -27.11 -0.44 -5.25
C ALA A 121 -26.68 -1.86 -5.67
N GLY A 122 -25.46 -2.28 -5.31
CA GLY A 122 -24.85 -3.55 -5.68
C GLY A 122 -24.21 -3.47 -7.05
N ILE A 123 -22.88 -3.50 -7.09
CA ILE A 123 -22.11 -3.64 -8.34
C ILE A 123 -21.37 -4.98 -8.33
N GLU A 124 -21.30 -5.60 -9.51
CA GLU A 124 -20.65 -6.91 -9.67
C GLU A 124 -19.13 -6.77 -9.79
N SER A 125 -18.63 -5.62 -10.27
CA SER A 125 -17.20 -5.47 -10.54
C SER A 125 -16.69 -4.03 -10.68
N SER A 126 -15.37 -3.88 -10.75
CA SER A 126 -14.73 -2.61 -11.14
C SER A 126 -15.07 -2.17 -12.56
N THR A 127 -15.40 -3.09 -13.46
CA THR A 127 -15.71 -2.78 -14.86
C THR A 127 -17.05 -2.07 -14.95
N GLU A 128 -18.04 -2.50 -14.17
CA GLU A 128 -19.34 -1.80 -14.09
C GLU A 128 -19.18 -0.37 -13.58
N LEU A 129 -18.32 -0.18 -12.57
CA LEU A 129 -17.99 1.15 -12.07
C LEU A 129 -17.20 1.98 -13.09
N ALA A 130 -16.38 1.34 -13.93
CA ALA A 130 -15.65 2.01 -14.99
C ALA A 130 -16.60 2.53 -16.09
N GLU A 131 -17.58 1.74 -16.50
CA GLU A 131 -18.58 2.12 -17.50
C GLU A 131 -19.46 3.28 -17.03
N HIS A 132 -19.91 3.25 -15.77
CA HIS A 132 -20.82 4.27 -15.24
C HIS A 132 -20.16 5.66 -15.14
N PHE A 133 -18.89 5.69 -14.73
CA PHE A 133 -18.16 6.94 -14.51
C PHE A 133 -17.23 7.33 -15.68
N ASP A 134 -17.28 6.60 -16.80
CA ASP A 134 -16.36 6.76 -17.94
C ASP A 134 -14.88 6.75 -17.50
N PHE A 135 -14.56 5.84 -16.59
CA PHE A 135 -13.20 5.64 -16.09
C PHE A 135 -12.47 4.54 -16.86
N SER A 136 -11.14 4.57 -16.80
CA SER A 136 -10.37 3.35 -17.11
C SER A 136 -10.57 2.31 -16.00
N ASP A 137 -10.57 1.01 -16.36
CA ASP A 137 -10.60 -0.10 -15.39
C ASP A 137 -9.53 0.03 -14.30
N SER A 138 -8.34 0.53 -14.66
CA SER A 138 -7.26 0.79 -13.71
C SER A 138 -7.64 1.83 -12.65
N TYR A 139 -8.43 2.83 -13.04
CA TYR A 139 -8.89 3.87 -12.15
C TYR A 139 -10.06 3.40 -11.28
N ALA A 140 -11.03 2.68 -11.84
CA ALA A 140 -12.09 2.03 -11.07
C ALA A 140 -11.53 1.03 -10.03
N SER A 141 -10.50 0.27 -10.40
CA SER A 141 -9.77 -0.61 -9.47
C SER A 141 -9.10 0.16 -8.32
N LYS A 142 -8.59 1.38 -8.57
CA LYS A 142 -8.02 2.24 -7.52
C LYS A 142 -9.10 2.79 -6.59
N LEU A 143 -10.28 3.09 -7.13
CA LEU A 143 -11.43 3.53 -6.34
C LEU A 143 -11.88 2.41 -5.40
N LEU A 144 -12.13 1.20 -5.91
CA LEU A 144 -12.49 0.07 -5.06
C LEU A 144 -11.40 -0.27 -4.04
N SER A 145 -10.13 -0.28 -4.46
CA SER A 145 -9.01 -0.46 -3.53
C SER A 145 -8.97 0.61 -2.43
N THR A 146 -9.46 1.82 -2.68
CA THR A 146 -9.58 2.88 -1.68
C THR A 146 -10.70 2.58 -0.70
N CYS A 147 -11.88 2.19 -1.20
CA CYS A 147 -13.01 1.78 -0.37
C CYS A 147 -12.63 0.61 0.55
N TYR A 148 -11.93 -0.41 0.03
CA TYR A 148 -11.43 -1.53 0.82
C TYR A 148 -10.43 -1.09 1.90
N SER A 149 -9.47 -0.21 1.54
CA SER A 149 -8.46 0.26 2.50
C SER A 149 -9.03 1.09 3.65
N LEU A 150 -10.20 1.69 3.45
CA LEU A 150 -10.91 2.47 4.47
C LEU A 150 -12.00 1.66 5.18
N GLY A 151 -12.16 0.37 4.85
CA GLY A 151 -13.21 -0.48 5.39
C GLY A 151 -14.63 -0.08 4.96
N ILE A 152 -14.78 0.72 3.91
CA ILE A 152 -16.07 1.22 3.39
C ILE A 152 -16.82 0.12 2.64
N ALA A 153 -16.09 -0.69 1.87
CA ALA A 153 -16.65 -1.77 1.08
C ALA A 153 -15.86 -3.05 1.33
N GLU A 154 -16.43 -4.17 0.94
CA GLU A 154 -15.77 -5.46 0.90
C GLU A 154 -16.25 -6.26 -0.31
N LYS A 155 -15.57 -7.39 -0.56
CA LYS A 155 -16.04 -8.36 -1.54
C LYS A 155 -16.83 -9.44 -0.84
N ASP A 156 -18.09 -9.61 -1.21
CA ASP A 156 -18.93 -10.71 -0.74
C ASP A 156 -19.45 -11.52 -1.93
N ALA A 157 -19.26 -12.83 -1.89
CA ALA A 157 -19.68 -13.79 -2.92
C ALA A 157 -19.30 -13.47 -4.40
N GLY A 158 -18.40 -12.51 -4.64
CA GLY A 158 -18.01 -12.06 -5.98
C GLY A 158 -18.39 -10.60 -6.26
N ASP A 159 -19.37 -10.08 -5.53
CA ASP A 159 -19.90 -8.73 -5.64
C ASP A 159 -19.16 -7.75 -4.72
N VAL A 160 -19.31 -6.47 -4.99
CA VAL A 160 -18.82 -5.39 -4.12
C VAL A 160 -19.98 -4.83 -3.34
N VAL A 161 -19.91 -4.94 -2.01
CA VAL A 161 -20.95 -4.49 -1.09
C VAL A 161 -20.40 -3.47 -0.10
N LEU A 162 -21.25 -2.56 0.37
CA LEU A 162 -20.90 -1.69 1.50
C LEU A 162 -20.83 -2.51 2.78
N THR A 163 -19.87 -2.19 3.63
CA THR A 163 -19.84 -2.70 5.01
C THR A 163 -20.83 -1.91 5.88
N GLU A 164 -21.07 -2.35 7.12
CA GLU A 164 -21.81 -1.53 8.10
C GLU A 164 -21.18 -0.14 8.30
N PHE A 165 -19.85 -0.03 8.17
CA PHE A 165 -19.16 1.25 8.20
C PHE A 165 -19.43 2.07 6.93
N GLY A 166 -19.39 1.44 5.75
CA GLY A 166 -19.74 2.07 4.47
C GLY A 166 -21.15 2.65 4.46
N GLU A 167 -22.14 1.92 4.97
CA GLU A 167 -23.52 2.41 5.10
C GLU A 167 -23.62 3.66 6.00
N LYS A 168 -22.88 3.67 7.11
CA LYS A 168 -22.80 4.83 8.00
C LYS A 168 -22.19 6.03 7.29
N VAL A 169 -21.09 5.84 6.55
CA VAL A 169 -20.43 6.89 5.77
C VAL A 169 -21.37 7.46 4.69
N LEU A 170 -22.14 6.60 4.01
CA LEU A 170 -23.12 7.01 3.00
C LEU A 170 -24.22 7.91 3.59
N ARG A 171 -24.78 7.53 4.74
CA ARG A 171 -25.91 8.23 5.38
C ARG A 171 -25.51 9.42 6.24
N ALA A 172 -24.23 9.53 6.62
CA ALA A 172 -23.71 10.58 7.48
C ALA A 172 -23.83 11.97 6.86
N SER A 173 -24.04 12.98 7.72
CA SER A 173 -23.82 14.39 7.39
C SER A 173 -22.35 14.66 7.04
N ASP A 174 -22.05 15.79 6.40
CA ASP A 174 -20.66 16.11 6.00
C ASP A 174 -19.68 16.12 7.19
N GLU A 175 -20.06 16.70 8.33
CA GLU A 175 -19.20 16.74 9.51
C GLU A 175 -19.03 15.36 10.17
N GLU A 176 -20.09 14.57 10.27
CA GLU A 176 -19.98 13.18 10.75
C GLU A 176 -19.14 12.33 9.81
N ARG A 177 -19.28 12.51 8.49
CA ARG A 177 -18.50 11.78 7.49
C ARG A 177 -17.01 12.11 7.62
N LYS A 178 -16.65 13.38 7.83
CA LYS A 178 -15.25 13.77 8.09
C LYS A 178 -14.69 13.04 9.31
N GLN A 179 -15.46 12.96 10.39
CA GLN A 179 -15.04 12.27 11.62
C GLN A 179 -14.90 10.75 11.39
N LEU A 180 -15.88 10.10 10.75
CA LEU A 180 -15.80 8.68 10.42
C LEU A 180 -14.57 8.35 9.55
N ILE A 181 -14.31 9.18 8.54
CA ILE A 181 -13.16 9.01 7.66
C ILE A 181 -11.85 9.28 8.39
N ARG A 182 -11.79 10.26 9.28
CA ARG A 182 -10.64 10.51 10.15
C ARG A 182 -10.27 9.27 10.95
N ASP A 183 -11.26 8.65 11.58
CA ASP A 183 -11.07 7.45 12.40
C ASP A 183 -10.66 6.24 11.54
N ALA A 184 -11.23 6.11 10.33
CA ALA A 184 -10.84 5.07 9.39
C ALA A 184 -9.40 5.24 8.87
N LEU A 185 -8.97 6.48 8.59
CA LEU A 185 -7.60 6.78 8.18
C LEU A 185 -6.59 6.40 9.25
N TRP A 186 -6.92 6.51 10.54
CA TRP A 186 -6.06 6.07 11.65
C TRP A 186 -5.80 4.57 11.66
N ASN A 187 -6.62 3.76 10.98
CA ASN A 187 -6.40 2.33 10.83
C ASN A 187 -5.58 1.97 9.58
N VAL A 188 -5.17 2.96 8.78
CA VAL A 188 -4.32 2.75 7.61
C VAL A 188 -2.86 2.83 8.03
N ASN A 189 -2.10 1.73 7.86
CA ASN A 189 -0.70 1.65 8.29
C ASN A 189 0.17 2.81 7.78
N LEU A 190 0.02 3.19 6.50
CA LEU A 190 0.80 4.31 5.94
C LEU A 190 0.44 5.66 6.59
N VAL A 191 -0.80 5.83 7.03
CA VAL A 191 -1.21 7.03 7.74
C VAL A 191 -0.62 7.04 9.15
N GLN A 192 -0.63 5.90 9.86
CA GLN A 192 0.00 5.77 11.16
C GLN A 192 1.49 6.12 11.10
N GLU A 193 2.23 5.49 10.17
CA GLU A 193 3.66 5.74 9.95
C GLU A 193 3.95 7.21 9.63
N TYR A 194 3.10 7.84 8.83
CA TYR A 194 3.20 9.26 8.51
C TYR A 194 2.96 10.15 9.73
N CYS A 195 1.96 9.84 10.55
CA CYS A 195 1.61 10.61 11.73
C CYS A 195 2.60 10.42 12.89
N GLU A 196 3.27 9.29 12.98
CA GLU A 196 4.37 9.05 13.94
C GLU A 196 5.58 9.96 13.68
N LEU A 197 5.85 10.29 12.41
CA LEU A 197 6.96 11.17 12.02
C LEU A 197 6.55 12.63 11.87
N ALA A 198 5.25 12.93 11.81
CA ALA A 198 4.77 14.29 11.58
C ALA A 198 5.16 15.22 12.75
N PRO A 199 5.86 16.33 12.48
CA PRO A 199 6.22 17.27 13.53
C PRO A 199 5.00 18.08 13.98
N ASN A 200 5.09 18.67 15.17
CA ASN A 200 4.03 19.53 15.73
C ASN A 200 3.96 20.94 15.12
N GLU A 201 4.88 21.26 14.20
CA GLU A 201 5.03 22.55 13.50
C GLU A 201 4.70 22.44 12.00
N GLU A 202 4.87 23.52 11.23
CA GLU A 202 4.68 23.51 9.77
C GLU A 202 5.72 22.62 9.08
N PHE A 203 5.29 21.73 8.19
CA PHE A 203 6.17 20.86 7.42
C PHE A 203 5.70 20.67 5.98
N ARG A 204 6.61 20.33 5.06
CA ARG A 204 6.25 20.02 3.67
C ARG A 204 5.81 18.57 3.54
N ASN A 205 4.59 18.35 3.06
CA ASN A 205 4.00 17.01 2.90
C ASN A 205 4.85 16.04 2.07
N GLN A 206 5.55 16.53 1.03
CA GLN A 206 6.40 15.69 0.20
C GLN A 206 7.71 15.29 0.89
N GLU A 207 8.29 16.19 1.71
CA GLU A 207 9.52 15.90 2.47
C GLU A 207 9.23 14.86 3.55
N LEU A 208 8.15 15.03 4.31
CA LEU A 208 7.74 14.04 5.31
C LEU A 208 7.42 12.67 4.71
N MET A 209 6.79 12.62 3.52
CA MET A 209 6.57 11.33 2.85
C MET A 209 7.88 10.66 2.38
N ALA A 210 8.91 11.45 2.07
CA ALA A 210 10.24 10.92 1.77
C ALA A 210 10.89 10.36 3.03
N GLU A 211 10.77 11.06 4.17
CA GLU A 211 11.23 10.56 5.46
C GLU A 211 10.52 9.25 5.86
N VAL A 212 9.20 9.15 5.66
CA VAL A 212 8.46 7.88 5.85
C VAL A 212 9.00 6.78 4.94
N ASN A 213 9.36 7.11 3.71
CA ASN A 213 9.95 6.12 2.80
C ASN A 213 11.30 5.59 3.29
N ASP A 214 12.12 6.48 3.84
CA ASP A 214 13.48 6.17 4.29
C ASP A 214 13.49 5.49 5.66
N GLU A 215 12.74 6.00 6.63
CA GLU A 215 12.68 5.46 8.01
C GLU A 215 12.05 4.06 8.05
N TYR A 216 11.00 3.83 7.24
CA TYR A 216 10.32 2.54 7.18
C TYR A 216 10.80 1.63 6.04
N ASP A 217 11.96 1.93 5.44
CA ASP A 217 12.62 1.13 4.40
C ASP A 217 11.66 0.71 3.26
N LYS A 218 10.79 1.63 2.82
CA LYS A 218 9.71 1.34 1.86
C LYS A 218 10.24 1.08 0.44
N GLY A 219 11.42 1.62 0.10
CA GLY A 219 12.09 1.42 -1.18
C GLY A 219 11.33 2.00 -2.38
N TRP A 220 10.55 3.06 -2.17
CA TRP A 220 9.81 3.76 -3.22
C TRP A 220 10.72 4.69 -4.02
N SER A 221 10.42 4.83 -5.32
CA SER A 221 11.01 5.89 -6.13
C SER A 221 10.49 7.26 -5.71
N GLU A 222 11.23 8.32 -6.02
CA GLU A 222 10.78 9.71 -5.81
C GLU A 222 9.40 9.99 -6.44
N SER A 223 9.14 9.44 -7.64
CA SER A 223 7.84 9.55 -8.31
C SER A 223 6.71 8.87 -7.53
N THR A 224 7.00 7.75 -6.87
CA THR A 224 6.05 7.03 -6.03
C THR A 224 5.79 7.77 -4.72
N VAL A 225 6.84 8.32 -4.10
CA VAL A 225 6.75 9.21 -2.94
C VAL A 225 5.84 10.41 -3.24
N SER A 226 6.11 11.12 -4.34
CA SER A 226 5.29 12.27 -4.77
C SER A 226 3.83 11.89 -5.03
N THR A 227 3.59 10.74 -5.66
CA THR A 227 2.24 10.24 -5.91
C THR A 227 1.48 9.91 -4.63
N LYS A 228 2.14 9.28 -3.66
CA LYS A 228 1.56 8.95 -2.35
C LYS A 228 1.29 10.20 -1.52
N ALA A 229 2.27 11.09 -1.45
CA ALA A 229 2.16 12.38 -0.78
C ALA A 229 0.94 13.17 -1.31
N LYS A 230 0.79 13.28 -2.64
CA LYS A 230 -0.34 13.99 -3.27
C LYS A 230 -1.69 13.37 -2.94
N ARG A 231 -1.77 12.03 -2.91
CA ARG A 231 -3.03 11.32 -2.65
C ARG A 231 -3.46 11.46 -1.20
N LEU A 232 -2.55 11.19 -0.26
CA LEU A 232 -2.84 11.30 1.17
C LEU A 232 -3.11 12.74 1.60
N TYR A 233 -2.42 13.70 0.99
CA TYR A 233 -2.68 15.13 1.19
C TYR A 233 -4.17 15.48 1.12
N GLN A 234 -4.89 15.01 0.11
CA GLN A 234 -6.32 15.31 -0.05
C GLN A 234 -7.18 14.71 1.07
N TRP A 235 -6.83 13.52 1.55
CA TRP A 235 -7.51 12.87 2.66
C TRP A 235 -7.23 13.54 4.00
N PHE A 236 -6.00 13.99 4.21
CA PHE A 236 -5.58 14.72 5.40
C PHE A 236 -6.33 16.03 5.56
N ILE A 237 -6.49 16.79 4.47
CA ILE A 237 -7.27 18.03 4.48
C ILE A 237 -8.76 17.75 4.68
N TYR A 238 -9.33 16.79 3.94
CA TYR A 238 -10.75 16.46 4.07
C TYR A 238 -11.12 16.02 5.50
N SER A 239 -10.35 15.11 6.07
CA SER A 239 -10.58 14.58 7.43
C SER A 239 -10.21 15.58 8.53
N GLY A 240 -9.53 16.68 8.22
CA GLY A 240 -9.01 17.61 9.22
C GLY A 240 -7.97 16.98 10.15
N LEU A 241 -7.23 15.97 9.68
CA LEU A 241 -6.05 15.47 10.39
C LEU A 241 -4.92 16.51 10.38
N PHE A 242 -4.82 17.21 9.26
CA PHE A 242 -3.88 18.30 9.05
C PHE A 242 -4.59 19.47 8.37
N VAL A 243 -4.06 20.67 8.57
CA VAL A 243 -4.53 21.90 7.92
C VAL A 243 -3.47 22.37 6.94
N GLU A 244 -3.90 22.80 5.75
CA GLU A 244 -3.01 23.44 4.78
C GLU A 244 -2.80 24.91 5.19
N VAL A 245 -1.56 25.27 5.52
CA VAL A 245 -1.20 26.67 5.80
C VAL A 245 -0.83 27.38 4.50
N LYS A 246 -0.11 26.67 3.62
CA LYS A 246 0.28 27.09 2.27
C LYS A 246 0.33 25.87 1.37
N LYS A 247 0.32 26.08 0.05
CA LYS A 247 0.32 24.98 -0.92
C LYS A 247 1.34 23.88 -0.61
N GLY A 248 0.87 22.72 -0.17
CA GLY A 248 1.69 21.55 0.17
C GLY A 248 2.47 21.62 1.51
N ILE A 249 2.19 22.63 2.34
CA ILE A 249 2.69 22.80 3.71
C ILE A 249 1.54 22.53 4.68
N LEU A 250 1.76 21.56 5.57
CA LEU A 250 0.78 21.07 6.52
C LEU A 250 1.20 21.39 7.96
N ILE A 251 0.21 21.48 8.84
CA ILE A 251 0.38 21.50 10.29
C ILE A 251 -0.68 20.58 10.93
N PRO A 252 -0.40 19.86 12.03
CA PRO A 252 -1.43 19.09 12.72
C PRO A 252 -2.60 19.98 13.15
N HIS A 253 -3.83 19.50 13.00
CA HIS A 253 -5.03 20.29 13.31
C HIS A 253 -5.08 20.74 14.79
N ALA A 254 -4.62 19.90 15.73
CA ALA A 254 -4.51 20.28 17.14
C ALA A 254 -3.56 21.46 17.39
N SER A 255 -2.56 21.66 16.53
CA SER A 255 -1.59 22.77 16.61
C SER A 255 -2.07 24.05 15.90
N SER A 256 -3.02 23.96 14.95
CA SER A 256 -3.55 25.13 14.25
C SER A 256 -4.46 25.99 15.13
N ASP A 257 -5.18 25.38 16.08
CA ASP A 257 -6.08 26.08 17.01
C ASP A 257 -5.30 26.93 18.04
N GLY A 258 -4.05 26.56 18.31
CA GLY A 258 -3.14 27.33 19.17
C GLY A 258 -2.54 28.57 18.50
N SER A 259 -2.57 28.65 17.16
CA SER A 259 -1.99 29.77 16.41
C SER A 259 -2.99 30.90 16.08
N GLN A 260 -4.29 30.68 16.32
CA GLN A 260 -5.33 31.71 16.12
C GLN A 260 -5.77 32.42 17.40
N ASN A 261 -5.38 31.94 18.59
CA ASN A 261 -5.71 32.57 19.87
C ASN A 261 -4.51 33.34 20.44
N GLY A 262 -4.04 34.34 19.69
CA GLY A 262 -3.22 35.43 20.19
C GLY A 262 -4.05 36.56 20.79
N ASP A 263 -5.05 36.24 21.61
CA ASP A 263 -5.63 37.16 22.59
C ASP A 263 -6.41 36.37 23.66
N GLY A 264 -5.82 36.30 24.86
CA GLY A 264 -6.43 36.04 26.16
C GLY A 264 -7.48 34.94 26.31
N GLN A 265 -7.12 33.81 26.94
CA GLN A 265 -7.55 33.51 28.31
C GLN A 265 -6.96 32.20 28.85
N GLU A 266 -6.65 32.24 30.15
CA GLU A 266 -6.14 31.16 30.98
C GLU A 266 -7.07 29.94 31.05
N SER A 267 -6.42 28.79 31.31
CA SER A 267 -6.95 27.59 31.98
C SER A 267 -7.96 26.74 31.21
N MET A 268 -7.64 25.46 30.97
CA MET A 268 -7.93 24.43 31.97
C MET A 268 -7.29 23.08 31.58
N ASN A 269 -6.60 22.54 32.57
CA ASN A 269 -5.99 21.23 32.65
C ASN A 269 -7.07 20.13 32.69
N ARG A 270 -6.85 19.00 31.98
CA ARG A 270 -7.23 17.61 32.30
C ARG A 270 -7.30 16.78 31.02
N TYR A 271 -6.60 15.65 30.97
CA TYR A 271 -7.26 14.34 30.91
C TYR A 271 -6.39 13.29 31.59
N VAL A 272 -7.07 12.51 32.45
CA VAL A 272 -6.70 11.19 32.97
C VAL A 272 -7.09 10.17 31.93
#